data_AF-A0A8J4CUI0-F1
#
_entry.id   AF-A0A8J4CUI0-F1
#
_cell.length_a   1.000
_cell.length_b   1.000
_cell.length_c   1.000
_cell.angle_alpha   90.00
_cell.angle_beta   90.00
_cell.angle_gamma   90.00
#
_symmetry.space_group_name_H-M   'P 1'
#
loop_
_entity.id
_entity.type
_entity.pdbx_description
1 polymer ?
#
loop_
_entity_poly.entity_id
_entity_poly.type
_entity_poly.pdbx_seq_one_letter_code
_entity_poly.pdbx_strand_id
1 'polypeptide(L)'
;PACSPACVYGSCVNGSCVCWAGVSGTSCDTVPSPGSGNTPSACNQRVGINLAGISDWARGWAFVDVFKASRAWIPQTFLSGGPWSTGVPISLINRTDGPGGRTAVGYPAVLAPLQKVSTLVERDLQAHAPGGVYSVLYDGKGSLELGMSDVKDVAYLVPGYIPVTFYPSTDFNNGLLVQIERTDPQDPIRNIRVIMPGYEQAAVWGDQPFHPAFLEFLRPFGVLRFMDWMHSNAEALPKEWD
;
A
#
# COMPACT_ATOMS: atom_id res chain seq x y z
N PRO A 1 -9.11 18.66 6.63
CA PRO A 1 -10.48 19.11 7.00
C PRO A 1 -11.51 18.22 6.32
N ALA A 2 -12.52 17.72 7.05
CA ALA A 2 -13.61 16.98 6.43
C ALA A 2 -14.46 17.91 5.54
N CYS A 3 -14.92 17.40 4.40
CA CYS A 3 -15.80 18.15 3.50
C CYS A 3 -17.21 18.19 4.10
N SER A 4 -17.82 19.38 4.07
CA SER A 4 -19.20 19.59 4.49
C SER A 4 -19.91 20.43 3.43
N PRO A 5 -20.86 19.84 2.66
CA PRO A 5 -21.32 18.45 2.72
C PRO A 5 -20.24 17.41 2.34
N ALA A 6 -20.45 16.16 2.76
CA ALA A 6 -19.56 15.05 2.39
C ALA A 6 -19.61 14.79 0.88
N CYS A 7 -18.50 14.33 0.31
CA CYS A 7 -18.42 14.01 -1.11
C CYS A 7 -19.16 12.69 -1.39
N VAL A 8 -20.17 12.71 -2.25
CA VAL A 8 -21.04 11.54 -2.51
C VAL A 8 -20.32 10.51 -3.40
N TYR A 9 -19.83 10.94 -4.56
CA TYR A 9 -19.01 10.14 -5.48
C TYR A 9 -17.69 10.85 -5.77
N GLY A 10 -16.96 11.14 -4.69
CA GLY A 10 -15.73 11.90 -4.76
C GLY A 10 -14.88 11.77 -3.51
N SER A 11 -13.70 12.34 -3.59
CA SER A 11 -12.68 12.35 -2.56
C SER A 11 -12.64 13.73 -1.91
N CYS A 12 -12.55 13.83 -0.59
CA CYS A 12 -12.38 15.10 0.09
C CYS A 12 -10.90 15.50 0.14
N VAL A 13 -10.55 16.56 -0.59
CA VAL A 13 -9.18 17.06 -0.64
C VAL A 13 -9.16 18.50 -0.14
N ASN A 14 -8.46 18.74 0.98
CA ASN A 14 -8.33 20.07 1.60
C ASN A 14 -9.68 20.80 1.83
N GLY A 15 -10.73 20.05 2.19
CA GLY A 15 -12.06 20.60 2.44
C GLY A 15 -12.87 20.90 1.18
N SER A 16 -12.41 20.48 0.00
CA SER A 16 -13.17 20.55 -1.26
C SER A 16 -13.34 19.15 -1.86
N CYS A 17 -14.49 18.89 -2.48
CA CYS A 17 -14.71 17.61 -3.14
C CYS A 17 -14.02 17.57 -4.51
N VAL A 18 -13.31 16.47 -4.76
CA VAL A 18 -12.75 16.08 -6.05
C VAL A 18 -13.56 14.91 -6.57
N CYS A 19 -14.37 15.15 -7.59
CA CYS A 19 -15.32 14.14 -8.08
C CYS A 19 -14.62 13.03 -8.86
N TRP A 20 -15.11 11.81 -8.69
CA TRP A 20 -14.68 10.70 -9.52
C TRP A 20 -15.08 10.93 -10.98
N ALA A 21 -14.37 10.27 -11.89
CA ALA A 21 -14.58 10.42 -13.31
C ALA A 21 -16.06 10.20 -13.67
N GLY A 22 -16.63 11.15 -14.42
CA GLY A 22 -18.03 11.12 -14.84
C GLY A 22 -19.01 11.73 -13.86
N VAL A 23 -18.63 12.05 -12.61
CA VAL A 23 -19.50 12.72 -11.64
C VAL A 23 -19.11 14.20 -11.49
N SER A 24 -20.09 15.04 -11.16
CA SER A 24 -19.91 16.49 -11.01
C SER A 24 -20.71 17.05 -9.82
N GLY A 25 -20.64 18.37 -9.62
CA GLY A 25 -21.26 19.06 -8.51
C GLY A 25 -20.26 19.38 -7.39
N THR A 26 -20.58 20.37 -6.56
CA THR A 26 -19.74 20.79 -5.43
C THR A 26 -19.58 19.71 -4.36
N SER A 27 -20.55 18.80 -4.27
CA SER A 27 -20.60 17.60 -3.40
C SER A 27 -20.35 16.30 -4.15
N CYS A 28 -20.05 16.35 -5.46
CA CYS A 28 -19.93 15.17 -6.30
C CYS A 28 -21.16 14.26 -6.27
N ASP A 29 -22.35 14.86 -6.26
CA ASP A 29 -23.65 14.20 -6.19
C ASP A 29 -24.38 14.17 -7.54
N THR A 30 -23.86 14.87 -8.55
CA THR A 30 -24.48 14.96 -9.86
C THR A 30 -23.95 13.85 -10.77
N VAL A 31 -24.63 12.70 -10.72
CA VAL A 31 -24.38 11.57 -11.62
C VAL A 31 -25.09 11.82 -12.96
N PRO A 32 -24.44 11.53 -14.09
CA PRO A 32 -25.05 11.70 -15.41
C PRO A 32 -26.19 10.72 -15.63
N SER A 33 -27.21 11.12 -16.38
CA SER A 33 -28.29 10.21 -16.76
C SER A 33 -27.74 9.02 -17.56
N PRO A 34 -28.27 7.80 -17.37
CA PRO A 34 -27.89 6.64 -18.19
C PRO A 34 -28.05 6.95 -19.69
N GLY A 35 -27.00 6.73 -20.48
CA GLY A 35 -26.99 7.03 -21.93
C GLY A 35 -26.49 8.41 -22.33
N SER A 36 -26.12 9.28 -21.38
CA SER A 36 -25.57 10.62 -21.63
C SER A 36 -24.16 10.67 -22.26
N GLY A 37 -23.53 9.52 -22.54
CA GLY A 37 -22.18 9.47 -23.11
C GLY A 37 -21.07 9.80 -22.10
N ASN A 38 -21.36 9.75 -20.80
CA ASN A 38 -20.39 10.04 -19.73
C ASN A 38 -19.47 8.87 -19.38
N THR A 39 -19.67 7.71 -20.00
CA THR A 39 -18.59 6.74 -20.18
C THR A 39 -17.46 7.46 -20.92
N PRO A 40 -16.24 7.58 -20.36
CA PRO A 40 -15.14 8.23 -21.07
C PRO A 40 -15.08 7.72 -22.51
N SER A 41 -14.88 8.59 -23.50
CA SER A 41 -14.87 8.17 -24.92
C SER A 41 -13.87 7.03 -25.19
N ALA A 42 -12.85 6.89 -24.33
CA ALA A 42 -11.89 5.80 -24.32
C ALA A 42 -12.47 4.44 -23.89
N CYS A 43 -13.51 4.40 -23.07
CA CYS A 43 -14.05 3.18 -22.46
C CYS A 43 -14.91 2.37 -23.44
N ASN A 44 -14.47 1.15 -23.72
CA ASN A 44 -15.15 0.19 -24.58
C ASN A 44 -15.90 -0.84 -23.72
N GLN A 45 -17.23 -0.77 -23.71
CA GLN A 45 -18.09 -1.67 -22.94
C GLN A 45 -18.02 -3.15 -23.36
N ARG A 46 -17.45 -3.44 -24.53
CA ARG A 46 -17.31 -4.82 -25.05
C ARG A 46 -15.94 -5.43 -24.78
N VAL A 47 -15.00 -4.67 -24.23
CA VAL A 47 -13.66 -5.13 -23.90
C VAL A 47 -13.48 -5.08 -22.40
N GLY A 48 -13.14 -6.23 -21.84
CA GLY A 48 -12.80 -6.37 -20.42
C GLY A 48 -11.33 -6.73 -20.24
N ILE A 49 -10.82 -6.49 -19.03
CA ILE A 49 -9.48 -6.91 -18.61
C ILE A 49 -9.54 -7.57 -17.25
N ASN A 50 -8.63 -8.53 -17.04
CA ASN A 50 -8.36 -9.04 -15.71
C ASN A 50 -7.20 -8.26 -15.08
N LEU A 51 -7.40 -7.78 -13.85
CA LEU A 51 -6.33 -7.12 -13.10
C LEU A 51 -5.28 -8.15 -12.68
N ALA A 52 -4.01 -7.82 -12.88
CA ALA A 52 -2.91 -8.62 -12.38
C ALA A 52 -2.91 -8.64 -10.84
N GLY A 53 -2.45 -9.75 -10.26
CA GLY A 53 -2.29 -9.89 -8.81
C GLY A 53 -1.43 -8.80 -8.16
N ILE A 54 -1.77 -8.47 -6.92
CA ILE A 54 -1.01 -7.54 -6.08
C ILE A 54 0.11 -8.33 -5.39
N SER A 55 1.35 -7.91 -5.62
CA SER A 55 2.55 -8.45 -4.97
C SER A 55 3.65 -7.41 -5.06
N ASP A 56 4.70 -7.55 -4.24
CA ASP A 56 5.78 -6.58 -4.22
C ASP A 56 6.63 -6.62 -5.50
N TRP A 57 6.45 -7.66 -6.33
CA TRP A 57 7.02 -7.79 -7.67
C TRP A 57 6.03 -7.52 -8.81
N ALA A 58 4.86 -6.94 -8.50
CA ALA A 58 3.92 -6.49 -9.52
C ALA A 58 4.35 -5.15 -10.12
N ARG A 59 4.37 -5.06 -11.46
CA ARG A 59 4.71 -3.82 -12.18
C ARG A 59 3.53 -2.86 -12.36
N GLY A 60 2.31 -3.31 -12.08
CA GLY A 60 1.14 -2.46 -12.08
C GLY A 60 1.08 -1.72 -10.76
N TRP A 61 1.44 -0.44 -10.75
CA TRP A 61 1.35 0.46 -9.59
C TRP A 61 -0.10 0.64 -9.15
N ALA A 62 -0.73 -0.38 -8.56
CA ALA A 62 -2.15 -0.32 -8.24
C ALA A 62 -2.44 0.78 -7.23
N PHE A 63 -1.56 0.94 -6.23
CA PHE A 63 -1.74 1.87 -5.12
C PHE A 63 -0.63 2.91 -5.05
N VAL A 64 -0.96 4.08 -4.48
CA VAL A 64 0.04 5.09 -4.10
C VAL A 64 0.78 4.69 -2.80
N ASP A 65 0.16 3.84 -1.98
CA ASP A 65 0.77 3.18 -0.83
C ASP A 65 1.26 1.79 -1.25
N VAL A 66 2.55 1.70 -1.58
CA VAL A 66 3.17 0.47 -2.12
C VAL A 66 3.34 -0.60 -1.06
N PHE A 67 3.21 -0.26 0.23
CA PHE A 67 3.24 -1.23 1.31
C PHE A 67 2.08 -2.23 1.25
N LYS A 68 0.96 -1.84 0.62
CA LYS A 68 -0.20 -2.73 0.38
C LYS A 68 0.15 -3.94 -0.50
N ALA A 69 1.20 -3.82 -1.30
CA ALA A 69 1.69 -4.90 -2.14
C ALA A 69 2.76 -5.75 -1.45
N SER A 70 3.19 -5.37 -0.24
CA SER A 70 4.24 -6.10 0.49
C SER A 70 3.85 -7.55 0.75
N ARG A 71 4.87 -8.42 0.74
CA ARG A 71 4.69 -9.84 1.08
C ARG A 71 4.55 -10.03 2.59
N ALA A 72 4.23 -11.26 2.99
CA ALA A 72 4.19 -11.63 4.41
C ALA A 72 5.54 -11.38 5.11
N TRP A 73 5.48 -11.14 6.42
CA TRP A 73 6.67 -10.94 7.24
C TRP A 73 7.65 -12.12 7.16
N ILE A 74 8.92 -11.78 6.98
CA ILE A 74 10.06 -12.69 6.92
C ILE A 74 10.75 -12.65 8.29
N PRO A 75 10.88 -13.78 9.00
CA PRO A 75 11.59 -13.80 10.27
C PRO A 75 13.09 -13.70 10.01
N GLN A 76 13.75 -12.77 10.68
CA GLN A 76 15.17 -12.46 10.51
C GLN A 76 15.87 -12.36 11.87
N THR A 77 17.19 -12.24 11.83
CA THR A 77 18.02 -12.10 13.02
C THR A 77 19.09 -11.02 12.85
N PHE A 78 19.52 -10.45 13.96
CA PHE A 78 20.71 -9.60 14.03
C PHE A 78 22.02 -10.38 13.97
N LEU A 79 21.98 -11.71 14.11
CA LEU A 79 23.18 -12.55 14.02
C LEU A 79 23.70 -12.60 12.58
N SER A 80 24.97 -12.29 12.40
CA SER A 80 25.65 -12.37 11.10
C SER A 80 25.74 -13.81 10.59
N GLY A 81 25.60 -14.01 9.28
CA GLY A 81 25.76 -15.32 8.64
C GLY A 81 24.55 -16.26 8.77
N GLY A 82 23.44 -15.78 9.35
CA GLY A 82 22.18 -16.51 9.35
C GLY A 82 21.51 -16.56 7.97
N PRO A 83 20.51 -17.44 7.79
CA PRO A 83 19.72 -17.50 6.55
C PRO A 83 18.89 -16.22 6.36
N TRP A 84 18.48 -15.95 5.12
CA TRP A 84 17.59 -14.82 4.79
C TRP A 84 16.26 -14.85 5.57
N SER A 85 15.71 -16.05 5.76
CA SER A 85 14.58 -16.33 6.64
C SER A 85 15.02 -17.35 7.68
N THR A 86 14.88 -17.02 8.97
CA THR A 86 15.27 -17.91 10.07
C THR A 86 14.28 -19.04 10.30
N GLY A 87 13.06 -18.95 9.75
CA GLY A 87 11.96 -19.88 10.02
C GLY A 87 11.42 -19.81 11.45
N VAL A 88 11.96 -18.94 12.30
CA VAL A 88 11.48 -18.74 13.67
C VAL A 88 10.08 -18.11 13.61
N PRO A 89 9.07 -18.65 14.31
CA PRO A 89 7.74 -18.07 14.31
C PRO A 89 7.74 -16.60 14.74
N ILE A 90 6.90 -15.81 14.07
CA ILE A 90 6.65 -14.41 14.41
C ILE A 90 5.38 -14.35 15.23
N SER A 91 5.43 -13.75 16.43
CA SER A 91 4.23 -13.49 17.22
C SER A 91 3.47 -12.33 16.57
N LEU A 92 2.41 -12.64 15.83
CA LEU A 92 1.55 -11.64 15.18
C LEU A 92 0.33 -11.33 16.05
N ILE A 93 -0.06 -10.06 16.06
CA ILE A 93 -1.31 -9.60 16.66
C ILE A 93 -2.46 -10.13 15.80
N ASN A 94 -3.42 -10.83 16.41
CA ASN A 94 -4.55 -11.43 15.71
C ASN A 94 -5.92 -10.98 16.24
N ARG A 95 -5.92 -10.02 17.19
CA ARG A 95 -7.13 -9.48 17.82
C ARG A 95 -7.30 -8.01 17.48
N THR A 96 -8.55 -7.61 17.25
CA THR A 96 -8.92 -6.23 16.90
C THR A 96 -9.12 -5.32 18.13
N ASP A 97 -9.20 -5.88 19.33
CA ASP A 97 -9.45 -5.20 20.60
C ASP A 97 -8.20 -5.08 21.50
N GLY A 98 -7.04 -5.51 21.01
CA GLY A 98 -5.75 -5.40 21.71
C GLY A 98 -5.03 -4.06 21.48
N PRO A 99 -3.79 -3.93 21.99
CA PRO A 99 -2.94 -2.76 21.73
C PRO A 99 -2.86 -2.41 20.23
N GLY A 100 -3.14 -1.14 19.90
CA GLY A 100 -3.19 -0.66 18.51
C GLY A 100 -4.44 -1.06 17.71
N GLY A 101 -5.37 -1.80 18.31
CA GLY A 101 -6.68 -2.14 17.75
C GLY A 101 -6.62 -2.85 16.40
N ARG A 102 -7.62 -2.62 15.55
CA ARG A 102 -7.72 -3.22 14.21
C ARG A 102 -6.50 -2.96 13.32
N THR A 103 -5.86 -1.78 13.46
CA THR A 103 -4.70 -1.41 12.64
C THR A 103 -3.44 -2.22 12.95
N ALA A 104 -3.40 -2.88 14.12
CA ALA A 104 -2.28 -3.70 14.55
C ALA A 104 -2.40 -5.17 14.12
N VAL A 105 -3.55 -5.62 13.65
CA VAL A 105 -3.74 -7.01 13.21
C VAL A 105 -2.77 -7.34 12.08
N GLY A 106 -2.06 -8.46 12.20
CA GLY A 106 -1.02 -8.90 11.26
C GLY A 106 0.35 -8.27 11.47
N TYR A 107 0.52 -7.36 12.44
CA TYR A 107 1.84 -6.82 12.81
C TYR A 107 2.48 -7.62 13.96
N PRO A 108 3.81 -7.56 14.13
CA PRO A 108 4.51 -8.22 15.22
C PRO A 108 4.10 -7.64 16.59
N ALA A 109 3.63 -8.50 17.47
CA ALA A 109 3.26 -8.15 18.84
C ALA A 109 4.49 -7.92 19.73
N VAL A 110 5.52 -8.77 19.54
CA VAL A 110 6.76 -8.77 20.30
C VAL A 110 7.86 -9.46 19.47
N LEU A 111 9.11 -9.08 19.70
CA LEU A 111 10.29 -9.70 19.10
C LEU A 111 11.15 -10.32 20.20
N ALA A 112 11.62 -11.56 19.99
CA ALA A 112 12.58 -12.19 20.88
C ALA A 112 13.95 -11.48 20.80
N PRO A 113 14.85 -11.68 21.79
CA PRO A 113 16.21 -11.17 21.71
C PRO A 113 16.88 -11.57 20.39
N LEU A 114 17.50 -10.60 19.72
CA LEU A 114 18.16 -10.75 18.42
C LEU A 114 17.24 -11.13 17.24
N GLN A 115 15.92 -11.15 17.43
CA GLN A 115 14.95 -11.30 16.35
C GLN A 115 14.63 -9.93 15.74
N LYS A 116 14.53 -9.91 14.42
CA LYS A 116 13.85 -8.83 13.69
C LYS A 116 12.96 -9.45 12.64
N VAL A 117 12.05 -8.67 12.08
CA VAL A 117 11.23 -9.15 10.96
C VAL A 117 11.28 -8.14 9.85
N SER A 118 11.10 -8.60 8.62
CA SER A 118 11.14 -7.72 7.47
C SER A 118 10.11 -8.09 6.43
N THR A 119 9.80 -7.15 5.55
CA THR A 119 9.05 -7.41 4.33
C THR A 119 9.66 -6.65 3.17
N LEU A 120 9.42 -7.15 1.96
CA LEU A 120 9.89 -6.57 0.72
C LEU A 120 8.77 -5.76 0.06
N VAL A 121 9.17 -4.66 -0.55
CA VAL A 121 8.33 -3.68 -1.23
C VAL A 121 9.01 -3.32 -2.56
N GLU A 122 8.25 -3.27 -3.66
CA GLU A 122 8.76 -2.89 -5.00
C GLU A 122 10.00 -3.69 -5.46
N ARG A 123 9.99 -5.01 -5.25
CA ARG A 123 11.08 -5.96 -5.54
C ARG A 123 11.03 -6.48 -6.98
N ASP A 124 12.18 -6.75 -7.61
CA ASP A 124 12.27 -7.43 -8.91
C ASP A 124 11.53 -6.71 -10.07
N LEU A 125 11.34 -5.39 -9.94
CA LEU A 125 10.62 -4.58 -10.91
C LEU A 125 11.47 -4.06 -12.08
N GLN A 126 12.77 -4.39 -12.13
CA GLN A 126 13.68 -3.95 -13.21
C GLN A 126 13.64 -2.43 -13.44
N ALA A 127 13.78 -1.65 -12.35
CA ALA A 127 13.68 -0.18 -12.36
C ALA A 127 12.31 0.41 -12.78
N HIS A 128 11.24 -0.39 -12.91
CA HIS A 128 9.89 0.10 -13.24
C HIS A 128 9.12 0.57 -12.00
N ALA A 129 9.78 1.19 -11.03
CA ALA A 129 9.15 1.90 -9.92
C ALA A 129 9.55 3.38 -9.99
N PRO A 130 8.69 4.33 -9.57
CA PRO A 130 9.07 5.75 -9.59
C PRO A 130 10.26 6.01 -8.66
N GLY A 131 11.35 6.58 -9.16
CA GLY A 131 12.43 7.05 -8.30
C GLY A 131 12.03 8.35 -7.59
N GLY A 132 12.52 8.57 -6.37
CA GLY A 132 12.31 9.81 -5.62
C GLY A 132 12.33 9.62 -4.11
N VAL A 133 11.79 10.61 -3.40
CA VAL A 133 11.64 10.54 -1.94
C VAL A 133 10.29 9.94 -1.60
N TYR A 134 10.31 8.74 -1.04
CA TYR A 134 9.13 8.07 -0.52
C TYR A 134 8.89 8.51 0.92
N SER A 135 7.62 8.56 1.31
CA SER A 135 7.23 8.87 2.68
C SER A 135 6.77 7.60 3.40
N VAL A 136 7.55 7.15 4.38
CA VAL A 136 7.16 6.02 5.24
C VAL A 136 6.45 6.57 6.47
N LEU A 137 5.20 6.15 6.67
CA LEU A 137 4.37 6.53 7.82
C LEU A 137 4.11 5.29 8.66
N TYR A 138 4.05 5.44 9.98
CA TYR A 138 3.71 4.33 10.88
C TYR A 138 3.16 4.86 12.21
N ASP A 139 2.40 4.02 12.90
CA ASP A 139 1.94 4.26 14.26
C ASP A 139 2.67 3.34 15.25
N GLY A 140 2.70 3.75 16.52
CA GLY A 140 3.26 2.96 17.62
C GLY A 140 4.71 3.28 17.97
N LYS A 141 5.24 2.54 18.94
CA LYS A 141 6.58 2.70 19.50
C LYS A 141 7.45 1.52 19.14
N GLY A 142 8.64 1.83 18.63
CA GLY A 142 9.57 0.82 18.15
C GLY A 142 10.65 1.44 17.28
N SER A 143 11.28 0.61 16.47
CA SER A 143 12.23 1.07 15.45
C SER A 143 12.00 0.32 14.15
N LEU A 144 11.90 1.11 13.08
CA LEU A 144 11.89 0.63 11.71
C LEU A 144 13.27 0.89 11.11
N GLU A 145 13.76 -0.06 10.31
CA GLU A 145 14.91 0.13 9.44
C GLU A 145 14.51 -0.08 7.99
N LEU A 146 15.04 0.77 7.11
CA LEU A 146 14.77 0.78 5.68
C LEU A 146 16.09 0.56 4.94
N GLY A 147 16.13 -0.39 4.01
CA GLY A 147 17.39 -0.70 3.34
C GLY A 147 17.23 -1.44 2.02
N MET A 148 18.37 -1.98 1.56
CA MET A 148 18.68 -2.52 0.21
C MET A 148 19.46 -1.56 -0.69
N SER A 149 20.01 -2.07 -1.78
CA SER A 149 20.84 -1.30 -2.71
C SER A 149 20.11 -0.14 -3.39
N ASP A 150 18.79 -0.21 -3.56
CA ASP A 150 17.99 0.84 -4.20
C ASP A 150 17.61 1.98 -3.24
N VAL A 151 17.73 1.75 -1.92
CA VAL A 151 17.62 2.80 -0.89
C VAL A 151 18.93 3.56 -0.81
N LYS A 152 18.90 4.86 -1.08
CA LYS A 152 20.09 5.72 -1.15
C LYS A 152 20.30 6.58 0.09
N ASP A 153 19.23 6.93 0.77
CA ASP A 153 19.26 7.71 2.01
C ASP A 153 17.98 7.47 2.82
N VAL A 154 18.11 7.52 4.15
CA VAL A 154 16.99 7.37 5.10
C VAL A 154 17.19 8.37 6.23
N ALA A 155 16.19 9.22 6.51
CA ALA A 155 16.27 10.19 7.59
C ALA A 155 15.23 9.93 8.68
N TYR A 156 15.71 9.66 9.90
CA TYR A 156 14.86 9.45 11.08
C TYR A 156 14.65 10.78 11.82
N LEU A 157 13.80 11.63 11.26
CA LEU A 157 13.61 13.00 11.75
C LEU A 157 12.66 13.09 12.94
N VAL A 158 11.52 12.40 12.87
CA VAL A 158 10.48 12.39 13.90
C VAL A 158 9.81 11.02 14.00
N PRO A 159 9.29 10.61 15.17
CA PRO A 159 8.51 9.38 15.27
C PRO A 159 7.30 9.39 14.31
N GLY A 160 7.03 8.24 13.70
CA GLY A 160 5.89 8.03 12.80
C GLY A 160 6.07 8.54 11.36
N TYR A 161 7.19 9.18 11.03
CA TYR A 161 7.49 9.65 9.67
C TYR A 161 8.98 9.49 9.32
N ILE A 162 9.25 8.80 8.22
CA ILE A 162 10.61 8.55 7.71
C ILE A 162 10.63 8.82 6.20
N PRO A 163 11.24 9.91 5.71
CA PRO A 163 11.54 10.06 4.30
C PRO A 163 12.65 9.10 3.87
N VAL A 164 12.47 8.45 2.72
CA VAL A 164 13.43 7.51 2.13
C VAL A 164 13.73 7.92 0.69
N THR A 165 14.99 8.19 0.39
CA THR A 165 15.43 8.38 -1.00
C THR A 165 15.60 7.03 -1.66
N PHE A 166 14.74 6.72 -2.63
CA PHE A 166 14.70 5.45 -3.34
C PHE A 166 14.93 5.66 -4.84
N TYR A 167 15.93 4.99 -5.39
CA TYR A 167 16.21 4.99 -6.82
C TYR A 167 16.38 3.54 -7.29
N PRO A 168 15.30 2.94 -7.85
CA PRO A 168 15.31 1.55 -8.25
C PRO A 168 16.26 1.35 -9.42
N SER A 169 16.94 0.22 -9.42
CA SER A 169 17.91 -0.13 -10.45
C SER A 169 17.71 -1.56 -10.93
N THR A 170 18.42 -1.93 -12.00
CA THR A 170 18.50 -3.32 -12.44
C THR A 170 19.55 -4.12 -11.67
N ASP A 171 20.31 -3.47 -10.79
CA ASP A 171 21.35 -4.09 -9.97
C ASP A 171 20.71 -4.81 -8.78
N PHE A 172 20.77 -6.14 -8.78
CA PHE A 172 20.06 -7.06 -7.87
C PHE A 172 18.52 -6.90 -7.80
N ASN A 173 17.95 -5.86 -8.43
CA ASN A 173 16.54 -5.47 -8.42
C ASN A 173 15.94 -5.45 -7.02
N ASN A 174 16.65 -4.83 -6.06
CA ASN A 174 16.39 -5.14 -4.66
C ASN A 174 15.11 -4.53 -4.09
N GLY A 175 14.62 -3.42 -4.65
CA GLY A 175 13.48 -2.71 -4.09
C GLY A 175 13.79 -2.15 -2.71
N LEU A 176 12.79 -2.12 -1.84
CA LEU A 176 12.86 -1.59 -0.49
C LEU A 176 12.58 -2.70 0.53
N LEU A 177 13.47 -2.85 1.51
CA LEU A 177 13.25 -3.72 2.66
C LEU A 177 12.77 -2.88 3.84
N VAL A 178 11.59 -3.18 4.37
CA VAL A 178 11.08 -2.60 5.62
C VAL A 178 11.34 -3.61 6.74
N GLN A 179 12.07 -3.22 7.78
CA GLN A 179 12.39 -4.08 8.93
C GLN A 179 11.81 -3.50 10.21
N ILE A 180 11.12 -4.31 11.00
CA ILE A 180 10.79 -3.98 12.39
C ILE A 180 11.87 -4.60 13.26
N GLU A 181 12.66 -3.73 13.89
CA GLU A 181 13.78 -4.10 14.75
C GLU A 181 13.41 -4.08 16.23
N ARG A 182 12.45 -3.22 16.61
CA ARG A 182 11.82 -3.18 17.93
C ARG A 182 10.35 -2.80 17.79
N THR A 183 9.52 -3.33 18.69
CA THR A 183 8.09 -2.99 18.81
C THR A 183 7.70 -3.07 20.28
N ASP A 184 6.96 -2.08 20.78
CA ASP A 184 6.44 -2.05 22.16
C ASP A 184 5.14 -2.88 22.21
N PRO A 185 5.06 -3.95 23.02
CA PRO A 185 3.84 -4.75 23.13
C PRO A 185 2.60 -3.98 23.60
N GLN A 186 2.77 -2.82 24.25
CA GLN A 186 1.66 -1.96 24.69
C GLN A 186 1.29 -0.88 23.66
N ASP A 187 2.15 -0.62 22.69
CA ASP A 187 1.91 0.31 21.59
C ASP A 187 2.67 -0.14 20.33
N PRO A 188 2.25 -1.26 19.71
CA PRO A 188 3.06 -1.94 18.70
C PRO A 188 3.15 -1.11 17.42
N ILE A 189 4.29 -1.26 16.72
CA ILE A 189 4.46 -0.77 15.36
C ILE A 189 3.34 -1.34 14.49
N ARG A 190 2.60 -0.45 13.84
CA ARG A 190 1.43 -0.79 13.02
C ARG A 190 1.15 0.26 11.97
N ASN A 191 0.18 -0.01 11.11
CA ASN A 191 -0.29 0.93 10.09
C ASN A 191 0.86 1.51 9.25
N ILE A 192 1.84 0.68 8.91
CA ILE A 192 2.94 1.08 8.06
C ILE A 192 2.37 1.38 6.67
N ARG A 193 2.75 2.53 6.14
CA ARG A 193 2.47 2.96 4.77
C ARG A 193 3.77 3.40 4.14
N VAL A 194 3.98 3.05 2.87
CA VAL A 194 5.15 3.48 2.09
C VAL A 194 4.60 4.21 0.87
N ILE A 195 4.62 5.53 0.92
CA ILE A 195 3.92 6.38 -0.04
C ILE A 195 4.86 6.82 -1.16
N MET A 196 4.42 6.60 -2.40
CA MET A 196 5.14 7.05 -3.59
C MET A 196 5.33 8.58 -3.60
N PRO A 197 6.41 9.08 -4.25
CA PRO A 197 6.68 10.51 -4.33
C PRO A 197 5.51 11.28 -4.96
N GLY A 198 5.08 12.36 -4.30
CA GLY A 198 4.02 13.26 -4.79
C GLY A 198 2.60 12.85 -4.38
N TYR A 199 2.43 11.78 -3.60
CA TYR A 199 1.12 11.29 -3.15
C TYR A 199 0.93 11.36 -1.62
N GLU A 200 1.81 12.04 -0.89
CA GLU A 200 1.76 12.16 0.57
C GLU A 200 0.41 12.70 1.05
N GLN A 201 -0.09 13.76 0.40
CA GLN A 201 -1.40 14.32 0.75
C GLN A 201 -2.52 13.31 0.50
N ALA A 202 -2.55 12.68 -0.67
CA ALA A 202 -3.56 11.67 -1.01
C ALA A 202 -3.57 10.51 0.00
N ALA A 203 -2.39 10.07 0.45
CA ALA A 203 -2.24 9.00 1.42
C ALA A 203 -2.61 9.39 2.86
N VAL A 204 -2.37 10.63 3.26
CA VAL A 204 -2.73 11.15 4.59
C VAL A 204 -4.25 11.34 4.71
N TRP A 205 -4.90 11.80 3.65
CA TRP A 205 -6.35 12.06 3.66
C TRP A 205 -7.20 10.84 3.30
N GLY A 206 -6.61 9.78 2.76
CA GLY A 206 -7.24 8.46 2.62
C GLY A 206 -8.15 8.28 1.40
N ASP A 207 -8.34 9.33 0.60
CA ASP A 207 -9.43 9.33 -0.40
C ASP A 207 -9.01 8.98 -1.83
N GLN A 208 -7.71 8.75 -2.09
CA GLN A 208 -7.22 8.28 -3.39
C GLN A 208 -6.17 7.17 -3.21
N PRO A 209 -6.59 5.92 -2.92
CA PRO A 209 -5.67 4.82 -2.67
C PRO A 209 -4.98 4.34 -3.96
N PHE A 210 -5.63 4.49 -5.12
CA PHE A 210 -5.12 4.01 -6.40
C PHE A 210 -4.20 5.01 -7.09
N HIS A 211 -3.14 4.52 -7.73
CA HIS A 211 -2.24 5.38 -8.50
C HIS A 211 -2.96 5.90 -9.78
N PRO A 212 -2.89 7.20 -10.10
CA PRO A 212 -3.54 7.77 -11.28
C PRO A 212 -3.17 7.09 -12.59
N ALA A 213 -1.90 6.70 -12.80
CA ALA A 213 -1.49 5.99 -14.01
C ALA A 213 -2.15 4.61 -14.14
N PHE A 214 -2.44 3.93 -13.03
CA PHE A 214 -3.18 2.68 -13.04
C PHE A 214 -4.65 2.92 -13.41
N LEU A 215 -5.28 3.93 -12.84
CA LEU A 215 -6.63 4.33 -13.22
C LEU A 215 -6.73 4.72 -14.69
N GLU A 216 -5.74 5.47 -15.21
CA GLU A 216 -5.66 5.85 -16.62
C GLU A 216 -5.55 4.63 -17.53
N PHE A 217 -4.67 3.69 -17.18
CA PHE A 217 -4.52 2.43 -17.91
C PHE A 217 -5.84 1.64 -17.98
N LEU A 218 -6.66 1.70 -16.93
CA LEU A 218 -7.93 0.98 -16.87
C LEU A 218 -9.08 1.69 -17.62
N ARG A 219 -8.96 3.00 -17.90
CA ARG A 219 -10.05 3.77 -18.55
C ARG A 219 -10.63 3.13 -19.80
N PRO A 220 -9.87 2.46 -20.68
CA PRO A 220 -10.43 1.89 -21.89
C PRO A 220 -11.31 0.64 -21.69
N PHE A 221 -11.28 0.02 -20.52
CA PHE A 221 -11.97 -1.25 -20.28
C PHE A 221 -13.32 -1.03 -19.60
N GLY A 222 -14.39 -1.52 -20.22
CA GLY A 222 -15.74 -1.43 -19.65
C GLY A 222 -16.07 -2.50 -18.61
N VAL A 223 -15.25 -3.54 -18.52
CA VAL A 223 -15.39 -4.61 -17.52
C VAL A 223 -14.04 -4.88 -16.87
N LEU A 224 -13.98 -4.76 -15.55
CA LEU A 224 -12.82 -5.12 -14.74
C LEU A 224 -13.10 -6.43 -14.01
N ARG A 225 -12.19 -7.40 -14.14
CA ARG A 225 -12.22 -8.65 -13.40
C ARG A 225 -11.10 -8.66 -12.37
N PHE A 226 -11.43 -9.04 -11.13
CA PHE A 226 -10.55 -9.03 -9.96
C PHE A 226 -10.08 -10.44 -9.58
N MET A 227 -9.91 -11.33 -10.56
CA MET A 227 -9.67 -12.76 -10.32
C MET A 227 -8.52 -13.03 -9.34
N ASP A 228 -7.36 -12.38 -9.56
CA ASP A 228 -6.18 -12.58 -8.72
C ASP A 228 -6.32 -11.90 -7.35
N TRP A 229 -7.01 -10.75 -7.29
CA TRP A 229 -7.23 -10.01 -6.05
C TRP A 229 -8.20 -10.74 -5.12
N MET A 230 -9.17 -11.44 -5.71
CA MET A 230 -10.12 -12.29 -5.00
C MET A 230 -9.60 -13.71 -4.77
N HIS A 231 -8.40 -14.03 -5.25
CA HIS A 231 -7.82 -15.39 -5.23
C HIS A 231 -8.74 -16.47 -5.82
N SER A 232 -9.63 -16.12 -6.76
CA SER A 232 -10.73 -17.01 -7.19
C SER A 232 -10.28 -18.25 -7.97
N ASN A 233 -9.01 -18.32 -8.41
CA ASN A 233 -8.45 -19.50 -9.09
C ASN A 233 -7.99 -20.60 -8.14
N ALA A 234 -7.68 -20.25 -6.89
CA ALA A 234 -7.07 -21.16 -5.92
C ALA A 234 -8.03 -21.56 -4.78
N GLU A 235 -9.13 -20.82 -4.62
CA GLU A 235 -10.11 -21.07 -3.57
C GLU A 235 -11.19 -22.05 -4.04
N ALA A 236 -11.37 -23.14 -3.28
CA ALA A 236 -12.40 -24.14 -3.57
C ALA A 236 -13.80 -23.68 -3.12
N LEU A 237 -13.90 -22.67 -2.25
CA LEU A 237 -15.15 -22.19 -1.65
C LEU A 237 -15.21 -20.66 -1.65
N PRO A 238 -16.41 -20.06 -1.80
CA PRO A 238 -16.62 -18.63 -1.57
C PRO A 238 -16.19 -18.25 -0.16
N LYS A 239 -15.42 -17.16 -0.03
CA LYS A 239 -15.11 -16.53 1.24
C LYS A 239 -15.97 -15.28 1.38
N GLU A 240 -16.64 -15.14 2.52
CA GLU A 240 -17.28 -13.89 2.91
C GLU A 240 -16.23 -12.98 3.55
N TRP A 241 -16.36 -11.68 3.31
CA TRP A 241 -15.54 -10.65 3.93
C TRP A 241 -16.43 -9.96 4.97
N ASP A 242 -16.08 -10.07 6.26
CA ASP A 242 -16.73 -9.36 7.37
C ASP A 242 -16.18 -7.92 7.54
#